data_AF-A0A7C0UIQ7-F1
#
_entry.id   AF-A0A7C0UIQ7-F1
#
_cell.length_a   1.000
_cell.length_b   1.000
_cell.length_c   1.000
_cell.angle_alpha   90.00
_cell.angle_beta   90.00
_cell.angle_gamma   90.00
#
_symmetry.space_group_name_H-M   'P 1'
#
loop_
_entity.id
_entity.type
_entity.pdbx_description
1 polymer ?
#
loop_
_entity_poly.entity_id
_entity_poly.type
_entity_poly.pdbx_seq_one_letter_code
_entity_poly.pdbx_strand_id
1 'polypeptide(L)'
;GSFLIVSGPFAYVRNPLYIGNMLLYLGIGIMSLALFPYLQIAAVIFFAIQYYFIVIEEEKFLNDKFGDAYDEYVKNVPRFFMRLIPYKPGNVEQPDYEFKKGLRSEKRTLQAFSSVTIILIIIWAVK
;
A
#
# COMPACT_ATOMS: atom_id res chain seq x y z
N GLY A 1 21.03 -2.80 -9.90
CA GLY A 1 20.72 -3.50 -8.63
C GLY A 1 19.29 -3.20 -8.23
N SER A 2 18.80 -3.80 -7.14
CA SER A 2 17.55 -3.38 -6.48
C SER A 2 17.84 -2.27 -5.48
N PHE A 3 16.94 -1.31 -5.35
CA PHE A 3 17.07 -0.16 -4.43
C PHE A 3 16.18 -0.33 -3.19
N LEU A 4 16.61 0.22 -2.05
CA LEU A 4 15.77 0.40 -0.88
C LEU A 4 15.02 1.74 -1.01
N ILE A 5 13.71 1.67 -1.26
CA ILE A 5 12.89 2.86 -1.47
C ILE A 5 12.48 3.45 -0.12
N VAL A 6 12.98 4.64 0.20
CA VAL A 6 12.64 5.37 1.44
C VAL A 6 12.13 6.79 1.16
N SER A 7 11.86 7.08 -0.11
CA SER A 7 11.34 8.35 -0.60
C SER A 7 9.83 8.28 -0.89
N GLY A 8 9.21 9.44 -1.10
CA GLY A 8 7.77 9.52 -1.36
C GLY A 8 6.93 9.04 -0.16
N PRO A 9 5.87 8.24 -0.35
CA PRO A 9 5.04 7.73 0.75
C PRO A 9 5.83 6.94 1.80
N PHE A 10 6.88 6.22 1.37
CA PHE A 10 7.76 5.46 2.26
C PHE A 10 8.57 6.35 3.23
N ALA A 11 8.68 7.65 2.96
CA ALA A 11 9.33 8.59 3.89
C ALA A 11 8.46 8.88 5.12
N TYR A 12 7.15 8.64 5.05
CA TYR A 12 6.20 8.95 6.12
C TYR A 12 5.81 7.72 6.93
N VAL A 13 5.74 6.56 6.28
CA VAL A 13 5.37 5.28 6.90
C VAL A 13 6.00 4.14 6.12
N ARG A 14 6.41 3.06 6.78
CA ARG A 14 7.10 1.95 6.11
C ARG A 14 6.21 1.13 5.17
N ASN A 15 4.93 1.01 5.51
CA ASN A 15 3.99 0.17 4.77
C ASN A 15 2.77 0.96 4.25
N PRO A 16 2.96 1.98 3.39
CA PRO A 16 1.90 2.87 2.95
C PRO A 16 0.80 2.13 2.16
N LEU A 17 1.18 1.09 1.41
CA LEU A 17 0.24 0.28 0.62
C LEU A 17 -0.80 -0.41 1.50
N TYR A 18 -0.39 -1.01 2.62
CA TYR A 18 -1.31 -1.73 3.51
C TYR A 18 -2.29 -0.79 4.21
N ILE A 19 -1.85 0.42 4.56
CA ILE A 19 -2.73 1.47 5.08
C ILE A 19 -3.74 1.89 4.01
N GLY A 20 -3.28 2.15 2.79
CA GLY A 20 -4.14 2.49 1.65
C GLY A 20 -5.19 1.41 1.38
N ASN A 21 -4.79 0.14 1.39
CA ASN A 21 -5.68 -0.99 1.21
C ASN A 21 -6.72 -1.08 2.34
N MET A 22 -6.31 -0.94 3.60
CA MET A 22 -7.25 -0.93 4.73
C MET A 22 -8.28 0.20 4.60
N LEU A 23 -7.85 1.41 4.24
CA LEU A 23 -8.76 2.55 4.04
C LEU A 23 -9.74 2.28 2.89
N LEU A 24 -9.27 1.70 1.78
CA LEU A 24 -10.10 1.35 0.64
C LEU A 24 -11.16 0.31 1.00
N TYR A 25 -10.77 -0.78 1.67
CA TYR A 25 -11.71 -1.81 2.12
C TYR A 25 -12.73 -1.29 3.13
N LEU A 26 -12.29 -0.46 4.09
CA LEU A 26 -13.17 0.18 5.05
C LEU A 26 -14.16 1.12 4.36
N GLY A 27 -13.69 1.95 3.42
CA GLY A 27 -14.54 2.87 2.66
C GLY A 27 -15.64 2.12 1.89
N ILE A 28 -15.27 1.08 1.14
CA ILE A 28 -16.24 0.23 0.43
C ILE A 28 -17.22 -0.43 1.40
N GLY A 29 -16.72 -0.97 2.51
CA GLY A 29 -17.54 -1.58 3.55
C GLY A 29 -18.56 -0.60 4.13
N ILE A 30 -18.16 0.63 4.43
CA ILE A 30 -19.04 1.69 4.93
C ILE A 30 -20.08 2.07 3.87
N MET A 31 -19.66 2.29 2.61
CA MET A 31 -20.56 2.66 1.52
C MET A 31 -21.65 1.62 1.26
N SER A 32 -21.34 0.33 1.47
CA SER A 32 -22.31 -0.75 1.31
C SER A 32 -23.42 -0.77 2.38
N LEU A 33 -23.17 -0.14 3.53
CA LEU A 33 -23.98 -0.23 4.77
C LEU A 33 -24.29 -1.67 5.22
N ALA A 34 -23.62 -2.66 4.67
CA ALA A 34 -23.85 -4.06 4.97
C ALA A 34 -23.29 -4.39 6.37
N LEU A 35 -24.16 -4.89 7.25
CA LEU A 35 -23.82 -5.36 8.60
C LEU A 35 -23.00 -4.34 9.42
N PHE A 36 -23.24 -3.05 9.21
CA PHE A 36 -22.50 -2.00 9.89
C PHE A 36 -22.86 -1.94 11.39
N PRO A 37 -21.88 -1.86 12.33
CA PRO A 37 -20.42 -1.77 12.12
C PRO A 37 -19.67 -3.12 12.23
N TYR A 38 -20.37 -4.23 12.41
CA TYR A 38 -19.77 -5.54 12.72
C TYR A 38 -18.84 -6.05 11.62
N LEU A 39 -19.23 -5.90 10.35
CA LEU A 39 -18.40 -6.35 9.23
C LEU A 39 -17.09 -5.55 9.13
N GLN A 40 -17.14 -4.26 9.44
CA GLN A 40 -16.00 -3.35 9.40
C GLN A 40 -15.03 -3.67 10.55
N ILE A 41 -15.57 -3.95 11.74
CA ILE A 41 -14.76 -4.42 12.88
C ILE A 41 -14.06 -5.74 12.53
N ALA A 42 -14.81 -6.71 11.99
CA ALA A 42 -14.25 -8.00 11.58
C ALA A 42 -13.16 -7.83 10.51
N ALA A 43 -13.40 -6.98 9.50
CA ALA A 43 -12.44 -6.68 8.45
C ALA A 43 -11.16 -6.03 9.01
N VAL A 44 -11.29 -5.06 9.92
CA VAL A 44 -10.14 -4.40 10.57
C VAL A 44 -9.28 -5.42 11.31
N ILE A 45 -9.89 -6.27 12.12
CA ILE A 45 -9.18 -7.31 12.88
C ILE A 45 -8.48 -8.27 11.92
N PHE A 46 -9.20 -8.75 10.91
CA PHE A 46 -8.67 -9.68 9.91
C PHE A 46 -7.45 -9.10 9.18
N PHE A 47 -7.58 -7.90 8.61
CA PHE A 47 -6.49 -7.26 7.87
C PHE A 47 -5.33 -6.86 8.77
N ALA A 48 -5.58 -6.45 10.02
CA ALA A 48 -4.52 -6.15 10.97
C ALA A 48 -3.65 -7.39 11.25
N ILE A 49 -4.29 -8.55 11.47
CA ILE A 49 -3.59 -9.82 11.69
C ILE A 49 -2.84 -10.23 10.42
N GLN A 50 -3.51 -10.22 9.26
CA GLN A 50 -2.90 -10.60 7.99
C GLN A 50 -1.67 -9.75 7.67
N TYR A 51 -1.80 -8.42 7.71
CA TYR A 51 -0.69 -7.51 7.39
C TYR A 51 0.41 -7.55 8.44
N TYR A 52 0.11 -7.84 9.71
CA TYR A 52 1.15 -8.03 10.71
C TYR A 52 2.12 -9.16 10.33
N PHE A 53 1.60 -10.32 9.90
CA PHE A 53 2.45 -11.44 9.48
C PHE A 53 3.20 -11.15 8.18
N ILE A 54 2.54 -10.55 7.19
CA ILE A 54 3.19 -10.19 5.92
C ILE A 54 4.35 -9.22 6.17
N VAL A 55 4.11 -8.18 6.96
CA VAL A 55 5.13 -7.16 7.26
C VAL A 55 6.32 -7.78 7.98
N ILE A 56 6.13 -8.69 8.94
CA ILE A 56 7.28 -9.32 9.62
C ILE A 56 8.21 -10.02 8.63
N GLU A 57 7.66 -10.79 7.69
CA GLU A 57 8.46 -11.50 6.70
C GLU A 57 9.12 -10.53 5.70
N GLU A 58 8.41 -9.47 5.29
CA GLU A 58 8.98 -8.43 4.44
C GLU A 58 10.10 -7.66 5.12
N GLU A 59 9.94 -7.29 6.39
CA GLU A 59 10.97 -6.59 7.16
C GLU A 59 12.21 -7.47 7.34
N LYS A 60 12.03 -8.78 7.57
CA LYS A 60 13.13 -9.74 7.62
C LYS A 60 13.87 -9.80 6.28
N PHE A 61 13.14 -9.97 5.18
CA PHE A 61 13.73 -9.99 3.84
C PHE A 61 14.47 -8.70 3.49
N LEU A 62 13.91 -7.54 3.83
CA LEU A 62 14.53 -6.24 3.61
C LEU A 62 15.79 -6.06 4.46
N ASN A 63 15.76 -6.50 5.72
CA ASN A 63 16.92 -6.47 6.59
C ASN A 63 18.05 -7.36 6.05
N ASP A 64 17.75 -8.60 5.68
CA ASP A 64 18.73 -9.53 5.11
C ASP A 64 19.36 -8.99 3.81
N LYS A 65 18.60 -8.19 3.06
CA LYS A 65 19.01 -7.66 1.76
C LYS A 65 19.76 -6.33 1.81
N PHE A 66 19.38 -5.44 2.72
CA PHE A 66 19.87 -4.05 2.76
C PHE A 66 20.62 -3.69 4.05
N GLY A 67 20.60 -4.56 5.08
CA GLY A 67 21.37 -4.44 6.32
C GLY A 67 21.22 -3.08 7.00
N ASP A 68 22.35 -2.47 7.34
CA ASP A 68 22.45 -1.20 8.08
C ASP A 68 21.58 -0.07 7.51
N ALA A 69 21.43 0.00 6.18
CA ALA A 69 20.60 1.01 5.53
C ALA A 69 19.12 0.84 5.88
N TYR A 70 18.66 -0.41 6.01
CA TYR A 70 17.31 -0.71 6.44
C TYR A 70 17.14 -0.52 7.95
N ASP A 71 18.12 -0.90 8.76
CA ASP A 71 18.09 -0.66 10.21
C ASP A 71 17.97 0.83 10.56
N GLU A 72 18.71 1.70 9.85
CA GLU A 72 18.58 3.14 10.01
C GLU A 72 17.18 3.64 9.62
N TYR A 73 16.63 3.12 8.52
CA TYR A 73 15.28 3.46 8.07
C TYR A 73 14.21 3.05 9.09
N VAL A 74 14.29 1.84 9.65
CA VAL A 74 13.35 1.31 10.65
C VAL A 74 13.34 2.13 11.94
N LYS A 75 14.51 2.61 12.39
CA LYS A 75 14.62 3.50 13.58
C LYS A 75 13.92 4.84 13.39
N ASN A 76 13.87 5.32 12.14
CA ASN A 76 13.36 6.65 11.84
C ASN A 76 11.91 6.64 11.34
N VAL A 77 11.44 5.56 10.72
CA VAL A 77 10.11 5.50 10.10
C VAL A 77 9.24 4.45 10.79
N PRO A 78 8.09 4.82 11.37
CA PRO A 78 7.16 3.89 11.99
C PRO A 78 6.54 2.91 10.99
N ARG A 79 6.13 1.74 11.49
CA ARG A 79 5.60 0.63 10.68
C ARG A 79 4.24 0.96 10.04
N PHE A 80 3.32 1.52 10.82
CA PHE A 80 1.91 1.75 10.43
C PHE A 80 1.37 3.15 10.75
N PHE A 81 2.07 3.96 11.54
CA PHE A 81 1.65 5.32 11.84
C PHE A 81 2.30 6.28 10.85
N MET A 82 1.59 7.30 10.37
CA MET A 82 2.19 8.28 9.48
C MET A 82 2.96 9.34 10.29
N ARG A 83 4.23 9.55 9.93
CA ARG A 83 4.96 10.76 10.33
C ARG A 83 4.30 11.98 9.70
N LEU A 84 4.42 13.14 10.34
CA LEU A 84 3.99 14.41 9.76
C LEU A 84 5.09 15.04 8.88
N ILE A 85 6.35 14.72 9.18
CA ILE A 85 7.53 15.24 8.48
C ILE A 85 8.23 14.06 7.79
N PRO A 86 8.54 14.17 6.49
CA PRO A 86 9.16 13.07 5.74
C PRO A 86 10.56 12.76 6.28
N TYR A 87 10.89 11.47 6.32
CA TYR A 87 12.26 11.01 6.46
C TYR A 87 13.13 11.54 5.31
N LYS A 88 14.31 12.04 5.64
CA LYS A 88 15.31 12.43 4.66
C LYS A 88 16.36 11.32 4.58
N PRO A 89 16.44 10.58 3.46
CA PRO A 89 17.51 9.60 3.29
C PRO A 89 18.86 10.31 3.33
N GLY A 90 19.75 9.88 4.24
CA GLY A 90 21.13 10.37 4.27
C GLY A 90 21.91 9.80 3.08
N ASN A 91 22.40 8.57 3.23
CA ASN A 91 23.29 7.92 2.25
C ASN A 91 22.60 6.83 1.40
N VAL A 92 21.28 6.70 1.47
CA VAL A 92 20.54 5.65 0.74
C VAL A 92 20.28 6.12 -0.69
N GLU A 93 20.94 5.48 -1.67
CA GLU A 93 20.73 5.74 -3.10
C GLU A 93 19.27 5.53 -3.48
N GLN A 94 18.66 6.52 -4.16
CA GLN A 94 17.29 6.47 -4.66
C GLN A 94 17.29 6.50 -6.19
N PRO A 95 16.46 5.69 -6.86
CA PRO A 95 16.31 5.76 -8.30
C PRO A 95 15.62 7.06 -8.73
N ASP A 96 15.89 7.51 -9.95
CA ASP A 96 15.20 8.66 -10.54
C ASP A 96 13.70 8.41 -10.65
N TYR A 97 12.92 9.43 -10.28
CA TYR A 97 11.46 9.35 -10.33
C TYR A 97 10.95 9.51 -11.78
N GLU A 98 10.32 8.45 -12.30
CA GLU A 98 9.72 8.45 -13.64
C GLU A 98 8.23 8.12 -13.62
N PHE A 99 7.37 9.15 -13.61
CA PHE A 99 5.92 8.99 -13.56
C PHE A 99 5.34 8.12 -14.69
N LYS A 100 5.90 8.21 -15.91
CA LYS A 100 5.46 7.41 -17.08
C LYS A 100 5.65 5.91 -16.86
N LYS A 101 6.70 5.49 -16.16
CA LYS A 101 6.95 4.08 -15.84
C LYS A 101 5.91 3.55 -14.86
N GLY A 102 5.56 4.35 -13.84
CA GLY A 102 4.49 4.02 -12.89
C GLY A 102 3.12 3.89 -13.56
N LEU A 103 2.72 4.84 -14.41
CA LEU A 103 1.46 4.70 -15.17
C LEU A 103 1.46 3.46 -16.09
N ARG A 104 2.62 3.13 -16.66
CA ARG A 104 2.75 1.97 -17.54
C ARG A 104 2.64 0.65 -16.77
N SER A 105 3.11 0.57 -15.52
CA SER A 105 2.93 -0.63 -14.70
C SER A 105 1.45 -0.88 -14.38
N GLU A 106 0.66 0.19 -14.22
CA GLU A 106 -0.77 0.09 -13.92
C GLU A 106 -1.67 -0.18 -15.14
N LYS A 107 -1.10 -0.35 -16.34
CA LYS A 107 -1.89 -0.56 -17.56
C LYS A 107 -2.85 -1.75 -17.45
N ARG A 108 -2.41 -2.86 -16.83
CA ARG A 108 -3.25 -4.06 -16.63
C ARG A 108 -4.38 -3.81 -15.65
N THR A 109 -4.10 -3.12 -14.55
CA THR A 109 -5.08 -2.70 -13.55
C THR A 109 -6.16 -1.83 -14.19
N LEU A 110 -5.76 -0.82 -14.98
CA LEU A 110 -6.67 0.08 -15.68
C LEU A 110 -7.53 -0.64 -16.73
N GLN A 111 -6.94 -1.59 -17.46
CA GLN A 111 -7.68 -2.43 -18.42
C GLN A 111 -8.73 -3.29 -17.72
N ALA A 112 -8.40 -3.90 -16.58
CA ALA A 112 -9.35 -4.69 -15.81
C ALA A 112 -10.53 -3.84 -15.33
N PHE A 113 -10.25 -2.68 -14.71
CA PHE A 113 -11.32 -1.77 -14.26
C PHE A 113 -12.20 -1.30 -15.41
N SER A 114 -11.60 -0.85 -16.51
CA SER A 114 -12.34 -0.40 -17.69
C SER A 114 -13.25 -1.50 -18.25
N SER A 115 -12.74 -2.74 -18.32
CA SER A 115 -13.49 -3.88 -18.85
C SER A 115 -14.70 -4.20 -17.96
N VAL A 116 -14.50 -4.27 -16.64
CA VAL A 116 -15.59 -4.51 -15.68
C VAL A 116 -16.64 -3.39 -15.76
N THR A 117 -16.21 -2.13 -15.79
CA THR A 117 -17.13 -0.99 -15.90
C THR A 117 -17.95 -1.03 -17.19
N ILE A 118 -17.33 -1.33 -18.33
CA ILE A 118 -18.04 -1.45 -19.61
C ILE A 118 -19.09 -2.57 -19.56
N ILE A 119 -18.73 -3.75 -19.01
CA ILE A 119 -19.66 -4.87 -18.86
C ILE A 119 -20.87 -4.45 -18.00
N LEU A 120 -20.63 -3.76 -16.88
CA LEU A 120 -21.71 -3.28 -16.01
C LEU A 120 -22.63 -2.27 -16.73
N ILE A 121 -22.07 -1.36 -17.52
CA ILE A 121 -22.84 -0.40 -18.31
C ILE A 121 -23.70 -1.12 -19.35
N ILE A 122 -23.16 -2.13 -20.04
CA ILE A 122 -23.92 -2.91 -21.04
C ILE A 122 -25.07 -3.66 -20.35
N ILE A 123 -24.81 -4.35 -19.23
CA ILE A 123 -25.84 -5.06 -18.48
C ILE A 123 -26.95 -4.09 -18.03
N TRP A 124 -26.59 -2.89 -17.59
CA TRP A 124 -27.55 -1.86 -17.20
C TRP A 124 -28.36 -1.33 -18.39
N ALA A 125 -27.75 -1.14 -19.56
CA ALA A 125 -28.43 -0.60 -20.74
C ALA A 125 -29.37 -1.61 -21.44
N VAL A 126 -29.15 -2.92 -21.24
CA VAL A 126 -29.98 -4.00 -21.83
C VAL A 126 -31.13 -4.42 -20.91
N LYS A 127 -31.04 -4.09 -19.61
CA LYS A 127 -32.16 -4.22 -18.66
C LYS A 127 -33.10 -3.03 -18.74
#